data_AF-A0A4Z1ECE1-F1
#
_entry.id   AF-A0A4Z1ECE1-F1
#
_cell.length_a   1.000
_cell.length_b   1.000
_cell.length_c   1.000
_cell.angle_alpha   90.00
_cell.angle_beta   90.00
_cell.angle_gamma   90.00
#
_symmetry.space_group_name_H-M   'P 1'
#
loop_
_entity.id
_entity.type
_entity.pdbx_description
1 polymer ?
#
loop_
_entity_poly.entity_id
_entity_poly.type
_entity_poly.pdbx_seq_one_letter_code
_entity_poly.pdbx_strand_id
1 'polypeptide(L)'
;MSSSSSNFAQYGAKLLQAASTEEREQVAHLLDVLFDDPDERHTFTKRFLGASLDQQSGSPVDLSDATVNATPNIVPSSILSNPGTWLKDSVTQLLPLINANSAQQSPLLALNEKVESLFKYGPDIAVFIFSKLQLHIKEKTYKRTGAIIEIGIFSEESDLSLDQDHSFLWKSCKMAATLVLLFATSNDPVFLDNALKSQSRSLGGLPTYDSIRKTPSASLPLAFQRAKLAAKNNEQTTVFAVALVDVHIFELAQRGASEPYFSFAHVFTIGVGPEGVIVWQAWGQHGYRLDEYLNNGHGRVRDWSEADQFVRDFDKLAAQKKGTWDAKCNKLYKKLFLVDINQICGPGRLERPVTPKFKAWVSIHTIQNVTYEDVTKFSWSIE
;
A
#
# COMPACT_ATOMS: atom_id res chain seq x y z
N MET A 1 35.35 -21.89 -1.16
CA MET A 1 34.31 -22.01 -2.20
C MET A 1 33.85 -20.60 -2.56
N SER A 2 34.20 -20.15 -3.76
CA SER A 2 33.97 -18.79 -4.26
C SER A 2 32.49 -18.53 -4.50
N SER A 3 31.95 -17.50 -3.85
CA SER A 3 30.57 -17.03 -4.02
C SER A 3 30.37 -16.44 -5.41
N SER A 4 29.44 -16.99 -6.18
CA SER A 4 28.92 -16.39 -7.41
C SER A 4 28.09 -15.15 -7.06
N SER A 5 28.72 -13.98 -6.99
CA SER A 5 28.01 -12.70 -6.98
C SER A 5 27.26 -12.58 -8.30
N SER A 6 25.93 -12.49 -8.24
CA SER A 6 25.06 -12.26 -9.38
C SER A 6 25.51 -11.01 -10.15
N ASN A 7 25.81 -11.20 -11.43
CA ASN A 7 26.46 -10.25 -12.34
C ASN A 7 25.48 -9.16 -12.84
N PHE A 8 24.85 -8.41 -11.93
CA PHE A 8 23.92 -7.32 -12.28
C PHE A 8 24.56 -6.30 -13.23
N ALA A 9 25.85 -6.00 -13.02
CA ALA A 9 26.63 -5.14 -13.92
C ALA A 9 26.69 -5.69 -15.37
N GLN A 10 26.70 -7.02 -15.56
CA GLN A 10 26.70 -7.60 -16.92
C GLN A 10 25.34 -7.50 -17.60
N TYR A 11 24.25 -7.56 -16.84
CA TYR A 11 22.91 -7.40 -17.41
C TYR A 11 22.62 -5.95 -17.77
N GLY A 12 22.94 -5.00 -16.88
CA GLY A 12 22.76 -3.59 -17.20
C GLY A 12 23.67 -3.11 -18.34
N ALA A 13 24.91 -3.60 -18.42
CA ALA A 13 25.77 -3.33 -19.57
C ALA A 13 25.18 -3.83 -20.89
N LYS A 14 24.60 -5.04 -20.90
CA LYS A 14 23.95 -5.61 -22.10
C LYS A 14 22.69 -4.85 -22.49
N LEU A 15 21.87 -4.44 -21.52
CA LEU A 15 20.67 -3.64 -21.77
C LEU A 15 21.04 -2.28 -22.32
N LEU A 16 22.04 -1.61 -21.75
CA LEU A 16 22.49 -0.32 -22.23
C LEU A 16 23.11 -0.42 -23.64
N GLN A 17 23.85 -1.49 -23.93
CA GLN A 17 24.38 -1.76 -25.28
C GLN A 17 23.29 -2.10 -26.31
N ALA A 18 22.16 -2.64 -25.89
CA ALA A 18 21.02 -2.93 -26.76
C ALA A 18 20.06 -1.72 -26.93
N ALA A 19 20.14 -0.74 -26.04
CA ALA A 19 19.31 0.46 -26.05
C ALA A 19 19.65 1.39 -27.22
N SER A 20 18.64 2.14 -27.69
CA SER A 20 18.80 3.17 -28.71
C SER A 20 19.64 4.34 -28.21
N THR A 21 20.06 5.23 -29.13
CA THR A 21 20.81 6.45 -28.76
C THR A 21 19.98 7.33 -27.82
N GLU A 22 18.70 7.53 -28.13
CA GLU A 22 17.77 8.34 -27.32
C GLU A 22 17.56 7.75 -25.92
N GLU A 23 17.42 6.43 -25.81
CA GLU A 23 17.28 5.74 -24.51
C GLU A 23 18.55 5.90 -23.65
N ARG A 24 19.74 5.85 -24.26
CA ARG A 24 21.01 6.07 -23.55
C ARG A 24 21.16 7.51 -23.07
N GLU A 25 20.76 8.48 -23.88
CA GLU A 25 20.75 9.89 -23.49
C GLU A 25 19.77 10.17 -22.34
N GLN A 26 18.59 9.55 -22.37
CA GLN A 26 17.62 9.63 -21.26
C GLN A 26 18.18 9.01 -19.98
N VAL A 27 18.85 7.86 -20.06
CA VAL A 27 19.51 7.24 -18.91
C VAL A 27 20.62 8.14 -18.36
N ALA A 28 21.44 8.76 -19.22
CA ALA A 28 22.49 9.69 -18.79
C ALA A 28 21.90 10.91 -18.07
N HIS A 29 20.84 11.52 -18.63
CA HIS A 29 20.13 12.63 -18.02
C HIS A 29 19.49 12.25 -16.68
N LEU A 30 18.88 11.05 -16.58
CA LEU A 30 18.33 10.56 -15.31
C LEU A 30 19.41 10.40 -14.25
N LEU A 31 20.59 9.90 -14.62
CA LEU A 31 21.73 9.79 -13.71
C LEU A 31 22.25 11.15 -13.26
N ASP A 32 22.23 12.16 -14.15
CA ASP A 32 22.57 13.55 -13.78
C ASP A 32 21.55 14.17 -12.81
N VAL A 33 20.26 13.84 -12.96
CA VAL A 33 19.21 14.33 -12.05
C VAL A 33 19.23 13.61 -10.69
N LEU A 34 19.61 12.34 -10.67
CA LEU A 34 19.57 11.52 -9.45
C LEU A 34 20.79 11.68 -8.56
N PHE A 35 21.92 12.15 -9.09
CA PHE A 35 23.18 12.24 -8.36
C PHE A 35 23.83 13.61 -8.56
N ASP A 36 23.83 14.42 -7.49
CA ASP A 36 24.56 15.69 -7.45
C ASP A 36 26.09 15.50 -7.30
N ASP A 37 26.51 14.33 -6.76
CA ASP A 37 27.92 13.96 -6.59
C ASP A 37 28.40 13.04 -7.74
N PRO A 38 29.41 13.46 -8.53
CA PRO A 38 29.95 12.66 -9.61
C PRO A 38 30.57 11.33 -9.17
N ASP A 39 31.08 11.21 -7.94
CA ASP A 39 31.68 9.97 -7.44
C ASP A 39 30.62 8.93 -7.07
N GLU A 40 29.47 9.37 -6.53
CA GLU A 40 28.31 8.50 -6.27
C GLU A 40 27.68 8.05 -7.58
N ARG A 41 27.53 8.96 -8.55
CA ARG A 41 27.08 8.64 -9.92
C ARG A 41 27.97 7.59 -10.58
N HIS A 42 29.29 7.78 -10.53
CA HIS A 42 30.24 6.84 -11.13
C HIS A 42 30.18 5.47 -10.44
N THR A 43 30.10 5.45 -9.11
CA THR A 43 29.98 4.22 -8.32
C THR A 43 28.70 3.45 -8.65
N PHE A 44 27.56 4.15 -8.76
CA PHE A 44 26.29 3.56 -9.15
C PHE A 44 26.33 3.03 -10.59
N THR A 45 26.79 3.85 -11.54
CA THR A 45 26.88 3.50 -12.97
C THR A 45 27.76 2.27 -13.16
N LYS A 46 28.94 2.22 -12.53
CA LYS A 46 29.84 1.06 -12.60
C LYS A 46 29.22 -0.22 -12.04
N ARG A 47 28.43 -0.09 -10.96
CA ARG A 47 27.79 -1.23 -10.29
C ARG A 47 26.61 -1.79 -11.09
N PHE A 48 25.83 -0.94 -11.74
CA PHE A 48 24.58 -1.32 -12.39
C PHE A 48 24.67 -1.41 -13.91
N LEU A 49 25.40 -0.50 -14.56
CA LEU A 49 25.52 -0.41 -16.02
C LEU A 49 26.89 -0.89 -16.55
N GLY A 50 27.83 -1.21 -15.65
CA GLY A 50 29.19 -1.59 -16.01
C GLY A 50 30.06 -0.39 -16.41
N ALA A 51 31.35 -0.61 -16.66
CA ALA A 51 32.35 0.45 -16.88
C ALA A 51 32.31 1.11 -18.28
N SER A 52 31.22 0.92 -19.05
CA SER A 52 31.21 1.21 -20.50
C SER A 52 30.74 2.63 -20.86
N LEU A 53 30.22 3.41 -19.93
CA LEU A 53 29.60 4.72 -20.20
C LEU A 53 30.63 5.85 -20.39
N ASP A 54 31.81 5.75 -19.77
CA ASP A 54 32.80 6.85 -19.74
C ASP A 54 33.62 7.00 -21.04
N GLN A 55 33.40 6.18 -22.07
CA GLN A 55 34.25 6.16 -23.28
C GLN A 55 33.62 6.74 -24.56
N GLN A 56 32.38 7.26 -24.55
CA GLN A 56 31.70 7.66 -25.80
C GLN A 56 31.37 9.15 -25.97
N SER A 57 31.92 10.05 -25.16
CA SER A 57 31.83 11.49 -25.46
C SER A 57 32.94 11.91 -26.43
N GLY A 58 32.74 11.71 -27.74
CA GLY A 58 33.71 12.17 -28.75
C GLY A 58 33.32 11.95 -30.21
N SER A 59 32.70 12.98 -30.81
CA SER A 59 32.64 13.33 -32.25
C SER A 59 31.45 12.82 -33.11
N PRO A 60 30.90 13.69 -34.00
CA PRO A 60 29.69 13.43 -34.78
C PRO A 60 30.03 12.84 -36.16
N VAL A 61 29.19 11.93 -36.69
CA VAL A 61 29.26 11.50 -38.09
C VAL A 61 27.86 11.31 -38.69
N ASP A 62 27.64 12.13 -39.72
CA ASP A 62 26.79 12.08 -40.91
C ASP A 62 25.56 11.16 -41.03
N LEU A 63 24.46 11.84 -41.41
CA LEU A 63 23.25 11.32 -42.04
C LEU A 63 23.50 10.92 -43.50
N SER A 64 23.04 9.73 -43.91
CA SER A 64 22.43 9.56 -45.23
C SER A 64 21.50 8.33 -45.30
N ASP A 65 20.31 8.60 -45.83
CA ASP A 65 19.37 7.77 -46.60
C ASP A 65 19.10 6.30 -46.25
N ALA A 66 17.83 6.04 -45.91
CA ALA A 66 17.06 5.00 -46.61
C ALA A 66 15.54 5.28 -46.52
N THR A 67 14.95 5.58 -47.67
CA THR A 67 13.52 5.67 -47.94
C THR A 67 12.90 4.28 -48.06
N VAL A 68 11.79 4.00 -47.37
CA VAL A 68 10.86 2.92 -47.77
C VAL A 68 9.41 3.37 -47.59
N ASN A 69 8.70 3.40 -48.71
CA ASN A 69 7.26 3.64 -48.84
C ASN A 69 6.46 2.42 -48.38
N ALA A 70 5.40 2.64 -47.59
CA ALA A 70 4.20 1.80 -47.59
C ALA A 70 2.97 2.60 -47.11
N THR A 71 1.96 2.69 -47.98
CA THR A 71 0.65 3.34 -47.76
C THR A 71 -0.31 2.41 -47.00
N PRO A 72 -1.39 2.93 -46.38
CA PRO A 72 -1.99 2.38 -45.17
C PRO A 72 -3.19 1.46 -45.44
N ASN A 73 -3.34 0.42 -44.63
CA ASN A 73 -4.61 -0.27 -44.48
C ASN A 73 -5.42 0.37 -43.34
N ILE A 74 -6.49 1.07 -43.73
CA ILE A 74 -7.51 1.64 -42.87
C ILE A 74 -8.35 0.48 -42.31
N VAL A 75 -8.33 0.32 -40.99
CA VAL A 75 -9.33 -0.42 -40.22
C VAL A 75 -10.03 0.60 -39.31
N PRO A 76 -11.37 0.53 -39.13
CA PRO A 76 -12.13 1.64 -38.55
C PRO A 76 -11.74 1.88 -37.10
N SER A 77 -11.33 3.11 -36.81
CA SER A 77 -11.14 3.66 -35.48
C SER A 77 -12.47 3.63 -34.73
N SER A 78 -12.66 2.60 -33.89
CA SER A 78 -13.55 2.73 -32.74
C SER A 78 -13.01 3.87 -31.88
N ILE A 79 -13.88 4.86 -31.65
CA ILE A 79 -13.65 6.06 -30.84
C ILE A 79 -12.87 5.69 -29.58
N LEU A 80 -11.56 5.95 -29.57
CA LEU A 80 -10.77 5.97 -28.36
C LEU A 80 -11.18 7.24 -27.63
N SER A 81 -12.07 7.09 -26.65
CA SER A 81 -12.27 8.10 -25.62
C SER A 81 -10.90 8.47 -25.06
N ASN A 82 -10.60 9.77 -25.01
CA ASN A 82 -9.36 10.25 -24.41
C ASN A 82 -9.27 9.66 -22.97
N PRO A 83 -8.15 9.03 -22.55
CA PRO A 83 -8.07 8.34 -21.26
C PRO A 83 -8.47 9.23 -20.06
N GLY A 84 -8.20 10.53 -20.15
CA GLY A 84 -8.60 11.52 -19.14
C GLY A 84 -10.11 11.75 -19.02
N THR A 85 -10.89 11.57 -20.10
CA THR A 85 -12.35 11.76 -20.05
C THR A 85 -13.03 10.67 -19.23
N TRP A 86 -12.59 9.41 -19.39
CA TRP A 86 -13.15 8.28 -18.63
C TRP A 86 -12.93 8.42 -17.12
N LEU A 87 -11.73 8.85 -16.71
CA LEU A 87 -11.40 9.07 -15.30
C LEU A 87 -12.29 10.16 -14.70
N LYS A 88 -12.42 11.30 -15.39
CA LYS A 88 -13.25 12.42 -14.95
C LYS A 88 -14.72 12.02 -14.83
N ASP A 89 -15.25 11.29 -15.80
CA ASP A 89 -16.64 10.81 -15.78
C ASP A 89 -16.88 9.84 -14.62
N SER A 90 -15.96 8.91 -14.39
CA SER A 90 -16.05 7.92 -13.30
C SER A 90 -15.99 8.58 -11.93
N VAL A 91 -15.07 9.55 -11.75
CA VAL A 91 -14.99 10.34 -10.52
C VAL A 91 -16.28 11.14 -10.31
N THR A 92 -16.76 11.83 -11.35
CA THR A 92 -17.99 12.64 -11.28
C THR A 92 -19.19 11.81 -10.83
N GLN A 93 -19.30 10.57 -11.29
CA GLN A 93 -20.37 9.64 -10.88
C GLN A 93 -20.14 9.02 -9.50
N LEU A 94 -18.90 8.96 -9.01
CA LEU A 94 -18.55 8.47 -7.68
C LEU A 94 -18.84 9.50 -6.58
N LEU A 95 -18.54 10.79 -6.82
CA LEU A 95 -18.63 11.83 -5.79
C LEU A 95 -19.99 11.87 -5.07
N PRO A 96 -21.15 11.82 -5.75
CA PRO A 96 -22.44 11.82 -5.06
C PRO A 96 -22.62 10.63 -4.12
N LEU A 97 -22.02 9.48 -4.44
CA LEU A 97 -22.12 8.26 -3.63
C LEU A 97 -21.24 8.33 -2.40
N ILE A 98 -19.99 8.80 -2.55
CA ILE A 98 -19.08 8.95 -1.41
C ILE A 98 -19.40 10.19 -0.57
N ASN A 99 -20.12 11.18 -1.10
CA ASN A 99 -20.66 12.31 -0.33
C ASN A 99 -22.01 11.99 0.32
N ALA A 100 -22.68 10.91 -0.10
CA ALA A 100 -23.95 10.53 0.49
C ALA A 100 -23.73 10.16 1.96
N ASN A 101 -24.50 10.80 2.82
CA ASN A 101 -24.57 10.47 4.24
C ASN A 101 -25.80 9.59 4.42
N SER A 102 -25.59 8.27 4.57
CA SER A 102 -26.68 7.35 4.82
C SER A 102 -27.33 7.65 6.17
N ALA A 103 -28.65 7.56 6.26
CA ALA A 103 -29.40 7.97 7.45
C ALA A 103 -28.89 7.27 8.72
N GLN A 104 -28.53 8.05 9.76
CA GLN A 104 -28.14 7.66 11.13
C GLN A 104 -27.82 6.16 11.35
N GLN A 105 -26.86 5.63 10.60
CA GLN A 105 -26.28 4.33 10.87
C GLN A 105 -25.25 4.49 11.98
N SER A 106 -24.89 3.38 12.64
CA SER A 106 -23.78 3.43 13.58
C SER A 106 -22.46 3.75 12.87
N PRO A 107 -21.45 4.28 13.60
CA PRO A 107 -20.16 4.63 13.00
C PRO A 107 -19.48 3.44 12.31
N LEU A 108 -19.63 2.22 12.83
CA LEU A 108 -19.05 1.03 12.24
C LEU A 108 -19.65 0.70 10.86
N LEU A 109 -20.98 0.75 10.75
CA LEU A 109 -21.68 0.45 9.50
C LEU A 109 -21.45 1.56 8.46
N ALA A 110 -21.52 2.83 8.88
CA ALA A 110 -21.21 3.96 8.02
C ALA A 110 -19.77 3.87 7.49
N LEU A 111 -18.82 3.46 8.33
CA LEU A 111 -17.42 3.27 7.91
C LEU A 111 -17.30 2.17 6.85
N ASN A 112 -17.99 1.04 7.02
CA ASN A 112 -17.96 -0.03 6.04
C ASN A 112 -18.57 0.40 4.70
N GLU A 113 -19.74 1.04 4.73
CA GLU A 113 -20.41 1.56 3.54
C GLU A 113 -19.53 2.59 2.80
N LYS A 114 -18.84 3.47 3.53
CA LYS A 114 -17.91 4.45 2.96
C LYS A 114 -16.73 3.79 2.25
N VAL A 115 -16.13 2.77 2.88
CA VAL A 115 -15.02 2.02 2.31
C VAL A 115 -15.48 1.28 1.06
N GLU A 116 -16.62 0.57 1.10
CA GLU A 116 -17.17 -0.16 -0.06
C GLU A 116 -17.53 0.79 -1.22
N SER A 117 -18.15 1.93 -0.92
CA SER A 117 -18.57 2.90 -1.93
C SER A 117 -17.40 3.45 -2.75
N LEU A 118 -16.23 3.61 -2.11
CA LEU A 118 -15.02 4.09 -2.79
C LEU A 118 -14.59 3.19 -3.95
N PHE A 119 -14.83 1.87 -3.84
CA PHE A 119 -14.44 0.87 -4.84
C PHE A 119 -15.51 0.58 -5.89
N LYS A 120 -16.66 1.27 -5.87
CA LYS A 120 -17.80 0.98 -6.76
C LYS A 120 -17.46 1.13 -8.25
N TYR A 121 -16.58 2.06 -8.60
CA TYR A 121 -16.10 2.26 -9.98
C TYR A 121 -14.73 1.61 -10.24
N GLY A 122 -14.34 0.67 -9.38
CA GLY A 122 -13.11 -0.08 -9.52
C GLY A 122 -11.94 0.48 -8.71
N PRO A 123 -10.86 -0.32 -8.60
CA PRO A 123 -9.72 0.00 -7.74
C PRO A 123 -8.91 1.20 -8.23
N ASP A 124 -8.85 1.47 -9.53
CA ASP A 124 -8.06 2.59 -10.07
C ASP A 124 -8.63 3.94 -9.63
N ILE A 125 -9.97 4.08 -9.68
CA ILE A 125 -10.67 5.27 -9.20
C ILE A 125 -10.50 5.40 -7.68
N ALA A 126 -10.62 4.30 -6.92
CA ALA A 126 -10.43 4.32 -5.48
C ALA A 126 -9.01 4.77 -5.08
N VAL A 127 -7.98 4.29 -5.78
CA VAL A 127 -6.59 4.70 -5.59
C VAL A 127 -6.42 6.18 -5.93
N PHE A 128 -6.99 6.65 -7.03
CA PHE A 128 -6.93 8.06 -7.39
C PHE A 128 -7.51 8.97 -6.30
N ILE A 129 -8.72 8.66 -5.80
CA ILE A 129 -9.35 9.40 -4.70
C ILE A 129 -8.50 9.32 -3.43
N PHE A 130 -7.98 8.14 -3.09
CA PHE A 130 -7.11 7.97 -1.93
C PHE A 130 -5.82 8.79 -2.04
N SER A 131 -5.18 8.81 -3.22
CA SER A 131 -3.97 9.59 -3.48
C SER A 131 -4.23 11.07 -3.30
N LYS A 132 -5.37 11.59 -3.78
CA LYS A 132 -5.79 12.98 -3.56
C LYS A 132 -6.03 13.27 -2.08
N LEU A 133 -6.73 12.38 -1.37
CA LEU A 133 -6.91 12.51 0.08
C LEU A 133 -5.57 12.56 0.83
N GLN A 134 -4.67 11.63 0.51
CA GLN A 134 -3.34 11.56 1.10
C GLN A 134 -2.54 12.84 0.84
N LEU A 135 -2.56 13.34 -0.39
CA LEU A 135 -1.87 14.57 -0.78
C LEU A 135 -2.39 15.76 0.02
N HIS A 136 -3.71 15.97 0.02
CA HIS A 136 -4.34 17.09 0.73
C HIS A 136 -4.05 17.07 2.23
N ILE A 137 -4.09 15.90 2.86
CA ILE A 137 -3.77 15.77 4.29
C ILE A 137 -2.29 16.04 4.55
N LYS A 138 -1.40 15.48 3.73
CA LYS A 138 0.05 15.64 3.87
C LYS A 138 0.48 17.11 3.70
N GLU A 139 -0.07 17.78 2.70
CA GLU A 139 0.28 19.16 2.34
C GLU A 139 -0.56 20.20 3.10
N LYS A 140 -1.59 19.74 3.84
CA LYS A 140 -2.53 20.58 4.58
C LYS A 140 -3.24 21.60 3.70
N THR A 141 -3.57 21.20 2.48
CA THR A 141 -4.22 22.03 1.45
C THR A 141 -5.74 21.91 1.45
N TYR A 142 -6.33 21.04 2.29
CA TYR A 142 -7.77 20.91 2.47
C TYR A 142 -8.39 22.14 3.15
N LYS A 143 -9.66 22.44 2.84
CA LYS A 143 -10.44 23.45 3.57
C LYS A 143 -11.24 22.79 4.68
N ARG A 144 -11.39 23.49 5.81
CA ARG A 144 -12.17 23.00 6.95
C ARG A 144 -13.31 23.96 7.26
N THR A 145 -14.54 23.45 7.18
CA THR A 145 -15.77 24.20 7.46
C THR A 145 -16.49 23.51 8.62
N GLY A 146 -16.14 23.90 9.85
CA GLY A 146 -16.65 23.27 11.07
C GLY A 146 -16.22 21.81 11.20
N ALA A 147 -17.20 20.89 11.15
CA ALA A 147 -16.96 19.46 11.21
C ALA A 147 -16.41 18.88 9.88
N ILE A 148 -16.64 19.57 8.77
CA ILE A 148 -16.41 19.09 7.41
C ILE A 148 -15.01 19.46 6.92
N ILE A 149 -14.39 18.53 6.20
CA ILE A 149 -13.12 18.66 5.48
C ILE A 149 -13.44 18.56 3.99
N GLU A 150 -13.15 19.62 3.25
CA GLU A 150 -13.35 19.68 1.80
C GLU A 150 -12.08 19.23 1.09
N ILE A 151 -12.22 18.25 0.19
CA ILE A 151 -11.14 17.68 -0.62
C ILE A 151 -11.45 17.93 -2.10
N GLY A 152 -10.62 18.76 -2.74
CA GLY A 152 -10.64 18.98 -4.18
C GLY A 152 -9.98 17.82 -4.92
N ILE A 153 -10.66 17.26 -5.91
CA ILE A 153 -10.18 16.06 -6.62
C ILE A 153 -9.28 16.39 -7.82
N PHE A 154 -9.60 17.45 -8.57
CA PHE A 154 -8.82 17.91 -9.71
C PHE A 154 -8.30 19.31 -9.38
N SER A 155 -7.00 19.56 -9.57
CA SER A 155 -6.40 20.87 -9.35
C SER A 155 -5.70 21.40 -10.62
N GLU A 156 -5.18 20.51 -11.47
CA GLU A 156 -4.56 20.86 -12.76
C GLU A 156 -4.87 19.83 -13.88
N GLU A 157 -4.74 20.20 -15.16
CA GLU A 157 -4.93 19.27 -16.31
C GLU A 157 -3.95 18.08 -16.30
N SER A 158 -2.82 18.23 -15.62
CA SER A 158 -1.79 17.19 -15.39
C SER A 158 -2.27 16.05 -14.49
N ASP A 159 -3.35 16.24 -13.72
CA ASP A 159 -3.89 15.23 -12.79
C ASP A 159 -4.56 14.03 -13.47
N LEU A 160 -4.73 14.09 -14.80
CA LEU A 160 -5.40 13.05 -15.58
C LEU A 160 -4.45 11.93 -16.01
N SER A 161 -3.14 12.06 -15.81
CA SER A 161 -2.19 10.96 -16.04
C SER A 161 -2.06 10.12 -14.77
N LEU A 162 -2.87 9.05 -14.67
CA LEU A 162 -2.58 7.95 -13.75
C LEU A 162 -1.27 7.32 -14.22
N ASP A 163 -0.17 7.64 -13.55
CA ASP A 163 1.10 7.03 -13.86
C ASP A 163 0.98 5.51 -13.67
N GLN A 164 1.41 4.72 -14.66
CA GLN A 164 1.20 3.27 -14.68
C GLN A 164 1.88 2.55 -13.49
N ASP A 165 2.77 3.25 -12.79
CA ASP A 165 3.51 2.79 -11.62
C ASP A 165 2.63 2.67 -10.34
N HIS A 166 1.40 3.19 -10.36
CA HIS A 166 0.45 3.03 -9.25
C HIS A 166 -0.20 1.64 -9.17
N SER A 167 0.05 0.77 -10.15
CA SER A 167 -0.44 -0.61 -10.23
C SER A 167 0.09 -1.55 -9.13
N PHE A 168 0.78 -1.05 -8.10
CA PHE A 168 1.09 -1.83 -6.89
C PHE A 168 0.37 -1.30 -5.65
N LEU A 169 -0.17 -0.08 -5.67
CA LEU A 169 -0.79 0.56 -4.51
C LEU A 169 -2.13 -0.09 -4.12
N TRP A 170 -2.97 -0.44 -5.10
CA TRP A 170 -4.26 -1.14 -4.91
C TRP A 170 -4.15 -2.48 -4.16
N LYS A 171 -3.00 -3.16 -4.21
CA LYS A 171 -2.76 -4.40 -3.44
C LYS A 171 -2.22 -4.15 -2.04
N SER A 172 -1.87 -2.92 -1.69
CA SER A 172 -1.15 -2.60 -0.46
C SER A 172 -2.02 -2.70 0.78
N CYS A 173 -1.67 -3.60 1.69
CA CYS A 173 -2.24 -3.69 3.04
C CYS A 173 -2.12 -2.38 3.83
N LYS A 174 -1.06 -1.60 3.58
CA LYS A 174 -0.82 -0.31 4.24
C LYS A 174 -1.79 0.76 3.73
N MET A 175 -2.04 0.81 2.42
CA MET A 175 -3.00 1.73 1.82
C MET A 175 -4.41 1.46 2.36
N ALA A 176 -4.83 0.20 2.34
CA ALA A 176 -6.12 -0.24 2.89
C ALA A 176 -6.27 0.19 4.37
N ALA A 177 -5.26 -0.07 5.19
CA ALA A 177 -5.28 0.33 6.59
C ALA A 177 -5.33 1.85 6.76
N THR A 178 -4.50 2.61 6.04
CA THR A 178 -4.48 4.07 6.08
C THR A 178 -5.82 4.67 5.66
N LEU A 179 -6.45 4.17 4.61
CA LEU A 179 -7.77 4.62 4.16
C LEU A 179 -8.82 4.50 5.29
N VAL A 180 -8.90 3.32 5.91
CA VAL A 180 -9.84 3.07 7.02
C VAL A 180 -9.53 3.97 8.22
N LEU A 181 -8.25 4.14 8.57
CA LEU A 181 -7.85 5.02 9.67
C LEU A 181 -8.20 6.49 9.39
N LEU A 182 -8.00 6.98 8.16
CA LEU A 182 -8.33 8.34 7.77
C LEU A 182 -9.84 8.59 7.86
N PHE A 183 -10.67 7.62 7.47
CA PHE A 183 -12.11 7.73 7.65
C PHE A 183 -12.52 7.66 9.12
N ALA A 184 -11.92 6.79 9.93
CA ALA A 184 -12.29 6.62 11.34
C ALA A 184 -11.78 7.73 12.27
N THR A 185 -10.68 8.40 11.94
CA THR A 185 -10.06 9.40 12.83
C THR A 185 -10.87 10.69 12.87
N SER A 186 -10.70 11.53 13.89
CA SER A 186 -11.44 12.79 13.93
C SER A 186 -10.93 13.80 12.91
N ASN A 187 -11.65 14.91 12.75
CA ASN A 187 -11.24 16.02 11.87
C ASN A 187 -10.12 16.90 12.46
N ASP A 188 -9.49 16.48 13.56
CA ASP A 188 -8.32 17.15 14.09
C ASP A 188 -7.10 16.92 13.17
N PRO A 189 -6.40 17.98 12.73
CA PRO A 189 -5.24 17.86 11.86
C PRO A 189 -4.14 16.95 12.41
N VAL A 190 -3.93 16.92 13.73
CA VAL A 190 -2.92 16.07 14.38
C VAL A 190 -3.32 14.60 14.29
N PHE A 191 -4.60 14.29 14.47
CA PHE A 191 -5.08 12.91 14.36
C PHE A 191 -5.11 12.41 12.92
N LEU A 192 -5.40 13.29 11.95
CA LEU A 192 -5.29 12.98 10.52
C LEU A 192 -3.84 12.70 10.10
N ASP A 193 -2.90 13.56 10.51
CA ASP A 193 -1.47 13.37 10.22
C ASP A 193 -0.95 12.07 10.86
N ASN A 194 -1.33 11.78 12.11
CA ASN A 194 -0.95 10.55 12.78
C ASN A 194 -1.51 9.30 12.09
N ALA A 195 -2.78 9.33 11.66
CA ALA A 195 -3.39 8.24 10.92
C ALA A 195 -2.66 7.99 9.59
N LEU A 196 -2.36 9.06 8.84
CA LEU A 196 -1.61 8.98 7.58
C LEU A 196 -0.18 8.46 7.80
N LYS A 197 0.51 9.02 8.79
CA LYS A 197 1.89 8.67 9.15
C LYS A 197 2.02 7.21 9.53
N SER A 198 1.07 6.67 10.30
CA SER A 198 1.18 5.36 10.96
C SER A 198 1.60 4.19 10.06
N GLN A 199 1.23 4.20 8.77
CA GLN A 199 1.58 3.14 7.80
C GLN A 199 2.49 3.65 6.67
N SER A 200 3.03 4.86 6.77
CA SER A 200 3.87 5.45 5.73
C SER A 200 5.35 5.33 6.07
N ARG A 201 6.14 4.79 5.11
CA ARG A 201 7.59 4.77 5.21
C ARG A 201 8.17 6.18 5.06
N SER A 202 7.69 6.94 4.08
CA SER A 202 8.20 8.28 3.77
C SER A 202 7.92 9.30 4.87
N LEU A 203 6.88 9.06 5.68
CA LEU A 203 6.57 9.86 6.87
C LEU A 203 7.16 9.28 8.16
N GLY A 204 7.94 8.21 8.07
CA GLY A 204 8.65 7.60 9.20
C GLY A 204 7.74 6.89 10.22
N GLY A 205 6.54 6.45 9.83
CA GLY A 205 5.64 5.74 10.76
C GLY A 205 5.81 4.22 10.78
N LEU A 206 6.51 3.63 9.79
CA LEU A 206 6.82 2.20 9.82
C LEU A 206 7.85 1.86 10.92
N PRO A 207 7.73 0.69 11.56
CA PRO A 207 8.62 0.31 12.64
C PRO A 207 10.06 0.15 12.12
N THR A 208 11.00 0.73 12.86
CA THR A 208 12.44 0.50 12.72
C THR A 208 12.87 -0.62 13.66
N TYR A 209 14.03 -1.24 13.40
CA TYR A 209 14.56 -2.24 14.31
C TYR A 209 14.77 -1.72 15.74
N ASP A 210 15.24 -0.49 15.89
CA ASP A 210 15.42 0.13 17.20
C ASP A 210 14.09 0.33 17.93
N SER A 211 13.04 0.74 17.21
CA SER A 211 11.70 0.84 17.79
C SER A 211 11.16 -0.52 18.24
N ILE A 212 11.33 -1.57 17.42
CA ILE A 212 10.92 -2.94 17.75
C ILE A 212 11.63 -3.45 19.01
N ARG A 213 12.91 -3.12 19.18
CA ARG A 213 13.69 -3.52 20.37
C ARG A 213 13.27 -2.79 21.64
N LYS A 214 12.91 -1.50 21.52
CA LYS A 214 12.56 -0.64 22.66
C LYS A 214 11.09 -0.76 23.07
N THR A 215 10.23 -1.22 22.16
CA THR A 215 8.79 -1.29 22.38
C THR A 215 8.33 -2.75 22.47
N PRO A 216 7.72 -3.17 23.59
CA PRO A 216 7.12 -4.50 23.69
C PRO A 216 6.04 -4.72 22.61
N SER A 217 5.90 -5.96 22.15
CA SER A 217 4.81 -6.32 21.25
C SER A 217 3.45 -6.07 21.92
N ALA A 218 2.53 -5.42 21.21
CA ALA A 218 1.18 -5.19 21.67
C ALA A 218 0.37 -6.51 21.73
N SER A 219 -0.69 -6.51 22.55
CA SER A 219 -1.61 -7.64 22.70
C SER A 219 -2.96 -7.32 22.05
N LEU A 220 -3.24 -7.95 20.91
CA LEU A 220 -4.54 -7.84 20.26
C LEU A 220 -5.69 -8.32 21.16
N PRO A 221 -5.59 -9.46 21.89
CA PRO A 221 -6.64 -9.89 22.81
C PRO A 221 -7.04 -8.82 23.83
N LEU A 222 -6.06 -8.14 24.45
CA LEU A 222 -6.34 -7.11 25.44
C LEU A 222 -6.98 -5.86 24.82
N ALA A 223 -6.50 -5.40 23.67
CA ALA A 223 -7.07 -4.27 22.95
C ALA A 223 -8.52 -4.58 22.51
N PHE A 224 -8.73 -5.77 21.94
CA PHE A 224 -10.03 -6.24 21.50
C PHE A 224 -11.03 -6.37 22.64
N GLN A 225 -10.63 -6.94 23.77
CA GLN A 225 -11.51 -7.07 24.94
C GLN A 225 -12.00 -5.71 25.43
N ARG A 226 -11.12 -4.70 25.46
CA ARG A 226 -11.49 -3.32 25.85
C ARG A 226 -12.51 -2.72 24.88
N ALA A 227 -12.28 -2.82 23.57
CA ALA A 227 -13.24 -2.33 22.58
C ALA A 227 -14.56 -3.09 22.61
N LYS A 228 -14.53 -4.42 22.79
CA LYS A 228 -15.74 -5.24 22.92
C LYS A 228 -16.57 -4.83 24.14
N LEU A 229 -15.93 -4.51 25.27
CA LEU A 229 -16.63 -3.98 26.44
C LEU A 229 -17.22 -2.59 26.17
N ALA A 230 -16.47 -1.70 25.53
CA ALA A 230 -16.95 -0.37 25.16
C ALA A 230 -18.14 -0.42 24.19
N ALA A 231 -18.07 -1.31 23.19
CA ALA A 231 -19.15 -1.54 22.24
C ALA A 231 -20.42 -2.08 22.92
N LYS A 232 -20.29 -3.03 23.84
CA LYS A 232 -21.44 -3.65 24.52
C LYS A 232 -22.05 -2.78 25.61
N ASN A 233 -21.24 -2.00 26.33
CA ASN A 233 -21.70 -1.29 27.52
C ASN A 233 -21.99 0.19 27.26
N ASN A 234 -21.28 0.80 26.31
CA ASN A 234 -21.34 2.24 26.04
C ASN A 234 -21.76 2.56 24.60
N GLU A 235 -22.10 1.53 23.82
CA GLU A 235 -22.44 1.66 22.39
C GLU A 235 -21.35 2.34 21.54
N GLN A 236 -20.08 2.23 21.96
CA GLN A 236 -18.96 2.91 21.31
C GLN A 236 -18.33 2.09 20.18
N THR A 237 -17.93 2.77 19.11
CA THR A 237 -17.13 2.17 18.04
C THR A 237 -15.63 2.44 18.28
N THR A 238 -14.80 1.42 18.12
CA THR A 238 -13.33 1.51 18.16
C THR A 238 -12.74 0.91 16.89
N VAL A 239 -11.78 1.61 16.30
CA VAL A 239 -11.05 1.13 15.12
C VAL A 239 -9.58 0.93 15.46
N PHE A 240 -9.03 -0.20 15.05
CA PHE A 240 -7.63 -0.55 15.23
C PHE A 240 -6.97 -0.74 13.86
N ALA A 241 -5.72 -0.30 13.70
CA ALA A 241 -4.81 -0.87 12.70
C ALA A 241 -3.80 -1.75 13.42
N VAL A 242 -3.76 -3.03 13.04
CA VAL A 242 -2.90 -4.05 13.63
C VAL A 242 -1.80 -4.37 12.64
N ALA A 243 -0.57 -3.99 12.98
CA ALA A 243 0.61 -4.30 12.19
C ALA A 243 1.35 -5.50 12.79
N LEU A 244 1.63 -6.50 11.96
CA LEU A 244 2.43 -7.68 12.27
C LEU A 244 3.70 -7.64 11.42
N VAL A 245 4.86 -7.67 12.06
CA VAL A 245 6.17 -7.72 11.38
C VAL A 245 7.01 -8.87 11.90
N ASP A 246 7.80 -9.48 11.02
CA ASP A 246 8.85 -10.40 11.44
C ASP A 246 10.05 -9.61 11.95
N VAL A 247 10.40 -9.76 13.22
CA VAL A 247 11.61 -9.15 13.80
C VAL A 247 12.88 -9.73 13.18
N HIS A 248 12.85 -10.99 12.75
CA HIS A 248 14.05 -11.68 12.31
C HIS A 248 14.61 -11.09 11.00
N ILE A 249 13.77 -10.61 10.08
CA ILE A 249 14.28 -9.94 8.88
C ILE A 249 15.05 -8.66 9.21
N PHE A 250 14.65 -7.94 10.25
CA PHE A 250 15.37 -6.75 10.69
C PHE A 250 16.72 -7.13 11.33
N GLU A 251 16.77 -8.20 12.12
CA GLU A 251 18.02 -8.75 12.65
C GLU A 251 18.98 -9.16 11.53
N LEU A 252 18.47 -9.79 10.47
CA LEU A 252 19.25 -10.18 9.28
C LEU A 252 19.72 -8.94 8.50
N ALA A 253 18.86 -7.94 8.34
CA ALA A 253 19.19 -6.71 7.63
C ALA A 253 20.32 -5.94 8.33
N GLN A 254 20.33 -5.88 9.66
CA GLN A 254 21.44 -5.28 10.42
C GLN A 254 22.80 -5.97 10.17
N ARG A 255 22.78 -7.24 9.78
CA ARG A 255 23.98 -8.03 9.49
C ARG A 255 24.30 -8.10 7.99
N GLY A 256 23.55 -7.39 7.14
CA GLY A 256 23.70 -7.47 5.68
C GLY A 256 23.31 -8.84 5.11
N ALA A 257 22.44 -9.60 5.78
CA ALA A 257 22.13 -11.00 5.44
C ALA A 257 20.64 -11.24 5.11
N SER A 258 19.85 -10.19 4.90
CA SER A 258 18.40 -10.29 4.61
C SER A 258 18.08 -10.54 3.14
N GLU A 259 18.97 -10.19 2.21
CA GLU A 259 18.75 -10.26 0.77
C GLU A 259 18.40 -11.66 0.22
N PRO A 260 18.86 -12.78 0.79
CA PRO A 260 18.42 -14.10 0.32
C PRO A 260 16.99 -14.48 0.73
N TYR A 261 16.37 -13.74 1.65
CA TYR A 261 15.12 -14.14 2.31
C TYR A 261 13.97 -13.19 2.02
N PHE A 262 12.79 -13.77 1.87
CA PHE A 262 11.52 -13.06 1.91
C PHE A 262 11.03 -12.96 3.35
N SER A 263 10.50 -11.80 3.70
CA SER A 263 9.74 -11.59 4.93
C SER A 263 8.50 -10.80 4.61
N PHE A 264 7.42 -11.09 5.33
CA PHE A 264 6.18 -10.35 5.21
C PHE A 264 5.99 -9.43 6.42
N ALA A 265 5.49 -8.23 6.12
CA ALA A 265 4.86 -7.35 7.10
C ALA A 265 3.42 -7.18 6.64
N HIS A 266 2.47 -7.39 7.53
CA HIS A 266 1.06 -7.32 7.20
C HIS A 266 0.34 -6.37 8.15
N VAL A 267 -0.52 -5.54 7.59
CA VAL A 267 -1.35 -4.61 8.34
C VAL A 267 -2.79 -4.82 7.93
N PHE A 268 -3.68 -4.92 8.90
CA PHE A 268 -5.11 -4.99 8.68
C PHE A 268 -5.81 -4.11 9.70
N THR A 269 -7.04 -3.72 9.42
CA THR A 269 -7.84 -2.91 10.35
C THR A 269 -9.00 -3.71 10.89
N ILE A 270 -9.35 -3.45 12.15
CA ILE A 270 -10.50 -4.05 12.83
C ILE A 270 -11.38 -2.92 13.35
N GLY A 271 -12.64 -2.90 12.95
CA GLY A 271 -13.69 -2.07 13.55
C GLY A 271 -14.50 -2.90 14.52
N VAL A 272 -14.70 -2.39 15.74
CA VAL A 272 -15.48 -3.03 16.79
C VAL A 272 -16.55 -2.04 17.24
N GLY A 273 -17.81 -2.41 17.07
CA GLY A 273 -18.97 -1.59 17.38
C GLY A 273 -20.11 -2.43 17.95
N PRO A 274 -21.26 -1.83 18.30
CA PRO A 274 -22.39 -2.51 18.92
C PRO A 274 -22.88 -3.75 18.14
N GLU A 275 -22.80 -3.68 16.80
CA GLU A 275 -23.26 -4.71 15.87
C GLU A 275 -22.34 -5.92 15.81
N GLY A 276 -21.08 -5.75 16.19
CA GLY A 276 -20.06 -6.78 16.08
C GLY A 276 -18.74 -6.23 15.55
N VAL A 277 -18.11 -7.00 14.65
CA VAL A 277 -16.73 -6.75 14.26
C VAL A 277 -16.56 -6.84 12.75
N ILE A 278 -15.93 -5.84 12.16
CA ILE A 278 -15.51 -5.86 10.76
C ILE A 278 -13.98 -5.89 10.72
N VAL A 279 -13.42 -6.62 9.76
CA VAL A 279 -11.99 -6.66 9.48
C VAL A 279 -11.83 -6.23 8.04
N TRP A 280 -10.99 -5.23 7.80
CA TRP A 280 -10.61 -4.82 6.45
C TRP A 280 -9.14 -5.17 6.23
N GLN A 281 -8.85 -5.85 5.13
CA GLN A 281 -7.51 -6.26 4.80
C GLN A 281 -7.32 -6.30 3.29
N ALA A 282 -6.12 -5.94 2.88
CA ALA A 282 -5.50 -6.29 1.60
C ALA A 282 -4.15 -6.91 1.94
N TRP A 283 -3.47 -7.58 1.02
CA TRP A 283 -2.22 -8.25 1.34
C TRP A 283 -0.99 -7.58 0.72
N GLY A 284 -0.90 -7.58 -0.60
CA GLY A 284 0.26 -7.06 -1.34
C GLY A 284 0.35 -7.64 -2.74
N GLN A 285 1.50 -7.45 -3.37
CA GLN A 285 1.81 -7.82 -4.76
C GLN A 285 1.26 -9.18 -5.23
N HIS A 286 1.36 -10.21 -4.38
CA HIS A 286 0.97 -11.60 -4.69
C HIS A 286 -0.32 -12.07 -4.02
N GLY A 287 -1.07 -11.16 -3.40
CA GLY A 287 -2.33 -11.47 -2.71
C GLY A 287 -3.50 -10.70 -3.29
N TYR A 288 -4.60 -10.65 -2.53
CA TYR A 288 -5.82 -9.95 -2.91
C TYR A 288 -5.78 -8.48 -2.49
N ARG A 289 -6.66 -7.72 -3.13
CA ARG A 289 -6.93 -6.31 -2.86
C ARG A 289 -8.09 -6.12 -1.91
N LEU A 290 -8.26 -4.89 -1.42
CA LEU A 290 -9.37 -4.59 -0.54
C LEU A 290 -10.73 -4.74 -1.25
N ASP A 291 -10.87 -4.33 -2.52
CA ASP A 291 -12.12 -4.52 -3.28
C ASP A 291 -12.46 -6.00 -3.48
N GLU A 292 -11.49 -6.84 -3.80
CA GLU A 292 -11.69 -8.29 -3.92
C GLU A 292 -12.10 -8.91 -2.58
N TYR A 293 -11.47 -8.47 -1.49
CA TYR A 293 -11.80 -8.91 -0.15
C TYR A 293 -13.25 -8.57 0.23
N LEU A 294 -13.67 -7.34 -0.08
CA LEU A 294 -15.03 -6.86 0.16
C LEU A 294 -16.06 -7.58 -0.70
N ASN A 295 -15.82 -7.69 -2.01
CA ASN A 295 -16.70 -8.35 -2.98
C ASN A 295 -16.91 -9.84 -2.67
N ASN A 296 -15.93 -10.50 -2.06
CA ASN A 296 -16.04 -11.88 -1.58
C ASN A 296 -16.76 -12.01 -0.23
N GLY A 297 -17.33 -10.92 0.30
CA GLY A 297 -18.11 -10.89 1.53
C GLY A 297 -17.27 -10.99 2.80
N HIS A 298 -15.96 -10.79 2.73
CA HIS A 298 -15.08 -10.88 3.90
C HIS A 298 -15.08 -9.60 4.76
N GLY A 299 -15.59 -8.49 4.22
CA GLY A 299 -15.85 -7.23 4.93
C GLY A 299 -17.17 -7.19 5.72
N ARG A 300 -17.90 -8.30 5.83
CA ARG A 300 -19.16 -8.33 6.59
C ARG A 300 -18.95 -8.14 8.10
N VAL A 301 -20.02 -7.74 8.77
CA VAL A 301 -20.10 -7.81 10.23
C VAL A 301 -19.99 -9.27 10.69
N ARG A 302 -19.04 -9.52 11.59
CA ARG A 302 -18.83 -10.78 12.28
C ARG A 302 -19.48 -10.72 13.64
N ASP A 303 -20.07 -11.84 14.05
CA ASP A 303 -20.56 -11.98 15.41
C ASP A 303 -19.39 -12.07 16.42
N TRP A 304 -19.72 -11.95 17.70
CA TRP A 304 -18.73 -11.95 18.77
C TRP A 304 -17.93 -13.24 18.89
N SER A 305 -18.52 -14.40 18.54
CA SER A 305 -17.88 -15.71 18.62
C SER A 305 -16.82 -15.86 17.52
N GLU A 306 -17.18 -15.49 16.30
CA GLU A 306 -16.27 -15.45 15.15
C GLU A 306 -15.11 -14.48 15.42
N ALA A 307 -15.41 -13.29 15.93
CA ALA A 307 -14.39 -12.29 16.26
C ALA A 307 -13.44 -12.76 17.37
N ASP A 308 -13.96 -13.36 18.45
CA ASP A 308 -13.13 -13.95 19.50
C ASP A 308 -12.22 -15.05 18.94
N GLN A 309 -12.74 -15.86 18.00
CA GLN A 309 -11.96 -16.92 17.35
C GLN A 309 -10.85 -16.34 16.48
N PHE A 310 -11.13 -15.29 15.70
CA PHE A 310 -10.13 -14.59 14.90
C PHE A 310 -9.00 -14.04 15.79
N VAL A 311 -9.34 -13.36 16.89
CA VAL A 311 -8.37 -12.78 17.83
C VAL A 311 -7.52 -13.86 18.50
N ARG A 312 -8.13 -14.99 18.92
CA ARG A 312 -7.38 -16.15 19.47
C ARG A 312 -6.42 -16.74 18.46
N ASP A 313 -6.84 -16.88 17.20
CA ASP A 313 -6.00 -17.44 16.16
C ASP A 313 -4.87 -16.49 15.77
N PHE A 314 -5.11 -15.18 15.76
CA PHE A 314 -4.05 -14.18 15.61
C PHE A 314 -3.06 -14.23 16.77
N ASP A 315 -3.54 -14.30 18.02
CA ASP A 315 -2.66 -14.38 19.19
C ASP A 315 -1.77 -15.63 19.16
N LYS A 316 -2.30 -16.79 18.73
CA LYS A 316 -1.51 -18.00 18.51
C LYS A 316 -0.42 -17.83 17.45
N LEU A 317 -0.68 -17.04 16.40
CA LEU A 317 0.30 -16.71 15.36
C LEU A 317 1.38 -15.77 15.91
N ALA A 318 0.97 -14.73 16.64
CA ALA A 318 1.87 -13.73 17.22
C ALA A 318 2.72 -14.30 18.38
N ALA A 319 2.18 -15.26 19.14
CA ALA A 319 2.85 -15.89 20.28
C ALA A 319 3.94 -16.92 19.89
N GLN A 320 4.24 -17.08 18.60
CA GLN A 320 5.32 -17.96 18.11
C GLN A 320 6.70 -17.41 18.49
N LYS A 321 7.07 -17.51 19.78
CA LYS A 321 8.31 -16.95 20.34
C LYS A 321 9.58 -17.72 19.95
N LYS A 322 9.44 -18.96 19.47
CA LYS A 322 10.55 -19.89 19.18
C LYS A 322 10.65 -20.27 17.69
N GLY A 323 9.72 -19.82 16.86
CA GLY A 323 9.29 -20.58 15.68
C GLY A 323 10.13 -20.38 14.43
N THR A 324 10.64 -21.48 13.89
CA THR A 324 10.82 -21.62 12.45
C THR A 324 9.47 -21.42 11.75
N TRP A 325 9.45 -20.78 10.58
CA TRP A 325 8.25 -20.76 9.76
C TRP A 325 7.92 -22.19 9.30
N ASP A 326 6.82 -22.75 9.79
CA ASP A 326 6.41 -24.13 9.49
C ASP A 326 5.01 -24.20 8.85
N ALA A 327 4.59 -25.41 8.47
CA ALA A 327 3.29 -25.63 7.85
C ALA A 327 2.11 -25.25 8.77
N LYS A 328 2.27 -25.31 10.09
CA LYS A 328 1.23 -24.96 11.06
C LYS A 328 1.07 -23.44 11.16
N CYS A 329 2.18 -22.71 11.22
CA CYS A 329 2.22 -21.25 11.14
C CYS A 329 1.59 -20.77 9.82
N ASN A 330 1.97 -21.35 8.69
CA ASN A 330 1.40 -21.02 7.39
C ASN A 330 -0.10 -21.34 7.30
N LYS A 331 -0.56 -22.47 7.85
CA LYS A 331 -2.00 -22.81 7.90
C LYS A 331 -2.79 -21.78 8.72
N LEU A 332 -2.23 -21.33 9.84
CA LEU A 332 -2.85 -20.32 10.69
C LEU A 332 -2.87 -18.94 10.00
N TYR A 333 -1.77 -18.57 9.36
CA TYR A 333 -1.67 -17.35 8.55
C TYR A 333 -2.71 -17.35 7.42
N LYS A 334 -2.81 -18.46 6.67
CA LYS A 334 -3.82 -18.64 5.61
C LYS A 334 -5.24 -18.55 6.13
N LYS A 335 -5.51 -19.08 7.33
CA LYS A 335 -6.84 -18.96 7.97
C LYS A 335 -7.20 -17.50 8.26
N LEU A 336 -6.25 -16.71 8.76
CA LEU A 336 -6.48 -15.30 9.14
C LEU A 336 -6.53 -14.39 7.91
N PHE A 337 -5.60 -14.59 6.98
CA PHE A 337 -5.30 -13.62 5.93
C PHE A 337 -5.55 -14.15 4.53
N LEU A 338 -6.09 -15.36 4.36
CA LEU A 338 -6.44 -15.99 3.06
C LEU A 338 -5.25 -16.16 2.10
N VAL A 339 -4.02 -16.01 2.58
CA VAL A 339 -2.79 -16.14 1.77
C VAL A 339 -1.97 -17.33 2.23
N ASP A 340 -1.50 -18.11 1.26
CA ASP A 340 -0.61 -19.25 1.46
C ASP A 340 0.84 -18.84 1.14
N ILE A 341 1.60 -18.44 2.15
CA ILE A 341 2.98 -17.96 1.98
C ILE A 341 3.86 -19.05 1.35
N ASN A 342 3.64 -20.31 1.71
CA ASN A 342 4.40 -21.43 1.17
C ASN A 342 4.13 -21.69 -0.32
N GLN A 343 3.01 -21.20 -0.87
CA GLN A 343 2.76 -21.23 -2.31
C GLN A 343 3.47 -20.10 -3.07
N ILE A 344 3.78 -19.01 -2.37
CA ILE A 344 4.42 -17.81 -2.95
C ILE A 344 5.95 -17.90 -2.84
N CYS A 345 6.48 -18.43 -1.73
CA CYS A 345 7.90 -18.37 -1.37
C CYS A 345 8.60 -19.72 -1.54
N GLY A 346 9.80 -19.73 -2.12
CA GLY A 346 10.67 -20.91 -2.19
C GLY A 346 11.34 -21.12 -3.55
N PRO A 347 12.11 -22.20 -3.72
CA PRO A 347 12.81 -22.49 -4.97
C PRO A 347 11.85 -22.56 -6.17
N GLY A 348 12.11 -21.74 -7.19
CA GLY A 348 11.30 -21.68 -8.41
C GLY A 348 9.93 -21.02 -8.26
N ARG A 349 9.67 -20.33 -7.15
CA ARG A 349 8.42 -19.58 -6.92
C ARG A 349 8.62 -18.07 -7.11
N LEU A 350 7.53 -17.31 -6.99
CA LEU A 350 7.49 -15.86 -7.22
C LEU A 350 8.38 -15.09 -6.24
N GLU A 351 8.54 -15.59 -5.02
CA GLU A 351 9.35 -14.97 -3.97
C GLU A 351 10.46 -15.88 -3.46
N ARG A 352 11.46 -15.21 -2.90
CA ARG A 352 12.56 -15.84 -2.16
C ARG A 352 12.03 -16.72 -1.01
N PRO A 353 12.82 -17.68 -0.50
CA PRO A 353 12.42 -18.47 0.67
C PRO A 353 12.08 -17.58 1.86
N VAL A 354 11.08 -17.98 2.66
CA VAL A 354 10.73 -17.27 3.91
C VAL A 354 11.94 -17.26 4.85
N THR A 355 12.04 -16.22 5.69
CA THR A 355 13.02 -16.14 6.76
C THR A 355 13.11 -17.44 7.56
N PRO A 356 14.34 -17.89 7.90
CA PRO A 356 14.57 -19.19 8.54
C PRO A 356 14.00 -19.26 9.96
N LYS A 357 13.77 -18.10 10.58
CA LYS A 357 13.04 -17.92 11.83
C LYS A 357 12.01 -16.83 11.62
N PHE A 358 10.84 -17.01 12.24
CA PHE A 358 9.79 -16.02 12.27
C PHE A 358 9.55 -15.62 13.72
N LYS A 359 9.72 -14.32 14.01
CA LYS A 359 9.43 -13.77 15.33
C LYS A 359 8.50 -12.59 15.14
N ALA A 360 7.22 -12.78 15.44
CA ALA A 360 6.23 -11.72 15.34
C ALA A 360 6.50 -10.59 16.35
N TRP A 361 6.40 -9.36 15.87
CA TRP A 361 6.16 -8.17 16.69
C TRP A 361 4.90 -7.49 16.20
N VAL A 362 4.03 -7.14 17.14
CA VAL A 362 2.73 -6.53 16.87
C VAL A 362 2.70 -5.10 17.35
N SER A 363 2.23 -4.19 16.51
CA SER A 363 1.86 -2.82 16.89
C SER A 363 0.37 -2.60 16.62
N ILE A 364 -0.28 -1.80 17.48
CA ILE A 364 -1.70 -1.48 17.36
C ILE A 364 -1.86 0.04 17.46
N HIS A 365 -2.30 0.65 16.37
CA HIS A 365 -2.79 2.02 16.38
C HIS A 365 -4.29 2.00 16.66
N THR A 366 -4.75 2.72 17.68
CA THR A 366 -6.14 2.68 18.16
C THR A 366 -6.81 4.04 18.03
N ILE A 367 -7.98 4.07 17.42
CA ILE A 367 -8.91 5.22 17.41
C ILE A 367 -10.13 4.80 18.21
N GLN A 368 -10.30 5.42 19.39
CA GLN A 368 -11.41 5.13 20.30
C GLN A 368 -12.57 6.09 20.04
N ASN A 369 -13.78 5.63 20.36
CA ASN A 369 -15.00 6.46 20.30
C ASN A 369 -15.20 7.12 18.94
N VAL A 370 -15.05 6.33 17.87
CA VAL A 370 -15.31 6.79 16.50
C VAL A 370 -16.78 7.17 16.40
N THR A 371 -17.04 8.38 15.94
CA THR A 371 -18.39 8.93 15.76
C THR A 371 -18.84 8.85 14.31
N TYR A 372 -20.12 9.08 14.05
CA TYR A 372 -20.64 9.14 12.70
C TYR A 372 -20.02 10.34 11.95
N GLU A 373 -19.88 11.46 12.64
CA GLU A 373 -19.29 12.69 12.14
C GLU A 373 -17.83 12.49 11.72
N ASP A 374 -17.06 11.68 12.46
CA ASP A 374 -15.69 11.33 12.07
C ASP A 374 -15.68 10.63 10.71
N VAL A 375 -16.58 9.67 10.48
CA VAL A 375 -16.66 8.91 9.24
C VAL A 375 -17.13 9.77 8.06
N THR A 376 -18.08 10.67 8.29
CA THR A 376 -18.69 11.50 7.24
C THR A 376 -18.04 12.88 7.08
N LYS A 377 -16.92 13.16 7.74
CA LYS A 377 -16.26 14.48 7.70
C LYS A 377 -15.78 14.90 6.32
N PHE A 378 -15.45 13.97 5.42
CA PHE A 378 -14.92 14.32 4.10
C PHE A 378 -16.04 14.64 3.11
N SER A 379 -15.99 15.86 2.57
CA SER A 379 -16.77 16.33 1.44
C SER A 379 -15.86 16.44 0.22
N TRP A 380 -16.25 15.83 -0.88
CA TRP A 380 -15.44 15.71 -2.09
C TRP A 380 -16.03 16.56 -3.21
N SER A 381 -15.20 17.36 -3.88
CA SER A 381 -15.63 18.22 -4.99
C SER A 381 -14.66 18.15 -6.17
N ILE A 382 -15.21 18.39 -7.36
CA ILE A 382 -14.41 18.77 -8.53
C ILE A 382 -14.15 20.27 -8.37
N GLU A 383 -12.89 20.69 -8.40
CA GLU A 383 -12.55 22.12 -8.41
C GLU A 383 -12.71 22.72 -9.81
#